data_AF-A0A1T4P3U0-F1
#
_entry.id   AF-A0A1T4P3U0-F1
#
_cell.length_a   1.000
_cell.length_b   1.000
_cell.length_c   1.000
_cell.angle_alpha   90.00
_cell.angle_beta   90.00
_cell.angle_gamma   90.00
#
_symmetry.space_group_name_H-M   'P 1'
#
loop_
_entity.id
_entity.type
_entity.pdbx_description
1 polymer ?
#
loop_
_entity_poly.entity_id
_entity_poly.type
_entity_poly.pdbx_seq_one_letter_code
_entity_poly.pdbx_strand_id
1 'polypeptide(L)'
;MGLDLYHFKPCAMPAGKPAAISFSLEELAEADTPAVFLEKHQHLLVQVSVPPDTFSIFIVASEQQQQVVEQQFGIHDNCRLLTGTMESLAPMISEIEKELQLTATPTIITRDLHHGTATFTYQLVQYRTVYPDQTLLHFATYGHQCAQMNARFYEDFTNDRMYFLKADVLRAYGYIQPAKGAEASTPHNFQKDFIDNFEEGTSIFYPGW
;
A
#
# COMPACT_ATOMS: atom_id res chain seq x y z
N MET A 1 -13.87 -10.52 9.92
CA MET A 1 -13.08 -9.37 9.44
C MET A 1 -14.03 -8.18 9.43
N GLY A 2 -13.59 -7.02 9.92
CA GLY A 2 -14.44 -5.82 9.95
C GLY A 2 -14.44 -5.20 8.57
N LEU A 3 -15.64 -4.88 8.04
CA LEU A 3 -15.77 -4.15 6.79
C LEU A 3 -15.80 -2.65 7.09
N ASP A 4 -14.83 -1.94 6.55
CA ASP A 4 -14.75 -0.49 6.60
C ASP A 4 -15.13 0.11 5.23
N LEU A 5 -16.09 1.03 5.26
CA LEU A 5 -16.52 1.77 4.09
C LEU A 5 -16.02 3.20 4.19
N TYR A 6 -15.45 3.69 3.12
CA TYR A 6 -14.93 5.04 3.05
C TYR A 6 -15.55 5.83 1.90
N HIS A 7 -15.80 7.11 2.16
CA HIS A 7 -16.13 8.10 1.15
C HIS A 7 -15.03 9.17 1.15
N PHE A 8 -14.34 9.28 0.03
CA PHE A 8 -13.22 10.19 -0.16
C PHE A 8 -13.51 11.22 -1.26
N LYS A 9 -12.87 12.39 -1.17
CA LYS A 9 -12.77 13.35 -2.28
C LYS A 9 -11.33 13.85 -2.41
N PRO A 10 -10.82 14.06 -3.63
CA PRO A 10 -9.53 14.69 -3.85
C PRO A 10 -9.43 16.04 -3.13
N CYS A 11 -8.28 16.31 -2.54
CA CYS A 11 -8.02 17.58 -1.88
C CYS A 11 -6.57 18.03 -2.08
N ALA A 12 -6.32 19.32 -1.86
CA ALA A 12 -4.96 19.81 -1.75
C ALA A 12 -4.31 19.25 -0.46
N MET A 13 -3.00 18.99 -0.51
CA MET A 13 -2.26 18.55 0.67
C MET A 13 -2.41 19.59 1.80
N PRO A 14 -2.97 19.24 2.96
CA PRO A 14 -3.14 20.19 4.04
C PRO A 14 -1.77 20.57 4.62
N ALA A 15 -1.45 21.86 4.62
CA ALA A 15 -0.18 22.36 5.17
C ALA A 15 0.00 21.92 6.63
N GLY A 16 1.10 21.20 6.90
CA GLY A 16 1.45 20.77 8.26
C GLY A 16 0.57 19.65 8.85
N LYS A 17 -0.24 18.97 8.03
CA LYS A 17 -0.97 17.75 8.44
C LYS A 17 -0.71 16.64 7.44
N PRO A 18 -0.57 15.38 7.88
CA PRO A 18 -0.66 14.26 6.94
C PRO A 18 -2.04 14.28 6.27
N ALA A 19 -2.06 14.07 4.96
CA ALA A 19 -3.31 13.73 4.28
C ALA A 19 -3.91 12.48 4.92
N ALA A 20 -5.25 12.38 4.98
CA ALA A 20 -5.90 11.23 5.60
C ALA A 20 -5.56 9.93 4.84
N ILE A 21 -5.49 10.02 3.52
CA ILE A 21 -5.03 8.97 2.62
C ILE A 21 -4.48 9.60 1.33
N SER A 22 -3.52 8.93 0.70
CA SER A 22 -2.94 9.33 -0.58
C SER A 22 -2.78 8.09 -1.44
N PHE A 23 -3.01 8.23 -2.74
CA PHE A 23 -2.74 7.18 -3.72
C PHE A 23 -1.82 7.74 -4.79
N SER A 24 -0.85 6.92 -5.20
CA SER A 24 -0.02 7.16 -6.36
C SER A 24 -0.83 7.06 -7.65
N LEU A 25 -0.34 7.67 -8.73
CA LEU A 25 -0.95 7.52 -10.05
C LEU A 25 -0.96 6.05 -10.52
N GLU A 26 0.01 5.25 -10.09
CA GLU A 26 0.07 3.82 -10.39
C GLU A 26 -1.07 3.06 -9.70
N GLU A 27 -1.24 3.22 -8.38
CA GLU A 27 -2.36 2.63 -7.64
C GLU A 27 -3.72 3.07 -8.20
N LEU A 28 -3.86 4.34 -8.58
CA LEU A 28 -5.08 4.84 -9.21
C LEU A 28 -5.33 4.20 -10.59
N ALA A 29 -4.27 3.97 -11.37
CA ALA A 29 -4.37 3.31 -12.67
C ALA A 29 -4.77 1.84 -12.52
N GLU A 30 -4.20 1.13 -11.55
CA GLU A 30 -4.54 -0.26 -11.21
C GLU A 30 -5.98 -0.41 -10.70
N ALA A 31 -6.52 0.61 -10.03
CA ALA A 31 -7.89 0.64 -9.52
C ALA A 31 -8.97 0.93 -10.58
N ASP A 32 -8.65 0.83 -11.88
CA ASP A 32 -9.53 1.20 -13.00
C ASP A 32 -10.08 2.65 -12.90
N THR A 33 -9.30 3.60 -12.35
CA THR A 33 -9.75 4.98 -12.20
C THR A 33 -10.07 5.61 -13.56
N PRO A 34 -11.26 6.20 -13.77
CA PRO A 34 -11.61 6.84 -15.03
C PRO A 34 -10.63 7.95 -15.41
N ALA A 35 -10.11 7.97 -16.64
CA ALA A 35 -9.18 9.02 -17.09
C ALA A 35 -9.72 10.44 -16.90
N VAL A 36 -11.04 10.63 -17.11
CA VAL A 36 -11.75 11.90 -16.90
C VAL A 36 -11.64 12.39 -15.45
N PHE A 37 -11.60 11.47 -14.48
CA PHE A 37 -11.41 11.82 -13.06
C PHE A 37 -10.01 12.40 -12.83
N LEU A 38 -8.97 11.73 -13.35
CA LEU A 38 -7.59 12.20 -13.22
C LEU A 38 -7.37 13.54 -13.92
N GLU A 39 -7.92 13.72 -15.12
CA GLU A 39 -7.83 14.99 -15.86
C GLU A 39 -8.45 16.15 -15.08
N LYS A 40 -9.64 15.94 -14.50
CA LYS A 40 -10.33 16.95 -13.68
C LYS A 40 -9.51 17.35 -12.44
N HIS A 41 -8.78 16.41 -11.86
CA HIS A 41 -8.04 16.59 -10.60
C HIS A 41 -6.53 16.75 -10.77
N GLN A 42 -6.03 16.93 -12.00
CA GLN A 42 -4.60 17.07 -12.28
C GLN A 42 -3.92 18.21 -11.50
N HIS A 43 -4.66 19.27 -11.20
CA HIS A 43 -4.17 20.44 -10.46
C HIS A 43 -3.95 20.17 -8.97
N LEU A 44 -4.43 19.03 -8.45
CA LEU A 44 -4.22 18.57 -7.08
C LEU A 44 -3.09 17.54 -6.97
N LEU A 45 -2.51 17.12 -8.09
CA LEU A 45 -1.38 16.18 -8.09
C LEU A 45 -0.14 16.86 -7.50
N VAL A 46 0.52 16.16 -6.59
CA VAL A 46 1.73 16.63 -5.93
C VAL A 46 2.85 15.64 -6.21
N GLN A 47 4.00 16.16 -6.66
CA GLN A 47 5.23 15.37 -6.69
C GLN A 47 5.82 15.34 -5.28
N VAL A 48 5.94 14.13 -4.74
CA VAL A 48 6.56 13.87 -3.45
C VAL A 48 7.85 13.12 -3.69
N SER A 49 8.95 13.66 -3.19
CA SER A 49 10.21 12.94 -3.15
C SER A 49 10.10 11.88 -2.06
N VAL A 50 9.98 10.62 -2.46
CA VAL A 50 9.99 9.51 -1.52
C VAL A 50 11.42 9.43 -0.98
N PRO A 51 11.63 9.48 0.35
CA PRO A 51 12.97 9.34 0.90
C PRO A 51 13.58 8.04 0.39
N PRO A 52 14.87 8.05 0.01
CA PRO A 52 15.51 6.86 -0.53
C PRO A 52 15.43 5.74 0.49
N ASP A 53 14.77 4.65 0.12
CA ASP A 53 14.81 3.41 0.86
C ASP A 53 16.13 2.68 0.54
N THR A 54 16.35 1.55 1.20
CA THR A 54 17.47 0.68 0.91
C THR A 54 17.01 -0.68 0.44
N PHE A 55 17.48 -1.10 -0.74
CA PHE A 55 17.43 -2.50 -1.13
C PHE A 55 18.63 -3.23 -0.54
N SER A 56 18.39 -4.38 0.11
CA SER A 56 19.44 -5.10 0.82
C SER A 56 19.60 -6.53 0.33
N ILE A 57 20.82 -6.93 -0.01
CA ILE A 57 21.17 -8.32 -0.28
C ILE A 57 21.93 -8.86 0.92
N PHE A 58 21.33 -9.82 1.62
CA PHE A 58 21.96 -10.59 2.68
C PHE A 58 22.72 -11.76 2.05
N ILE A 59 23.98 -11.94 2.45
CA ILE A 59 24.84 -13.03 2.02
C ILE A 59 25.28 -13.81 3.26
N VAL A 60 24.91 -15.08 3.31
CA VAL A 60 25.20 -16.00 4.41
C VAL A 60 26.01 -17.18 3.91
N ALA A 61 26.78 -17.82 4.79
CA ALA A 61 27.68 -18.90 4.40
C ALA A 61 26.97 -20.26 4.22
N SER A 62 25.77 -20.43 4.79
CA SER A 62 25.04 -21.70 4.75
C SER A 62 23.53 -21.54 4.85
N GLU A 63 22.79 -22.56 4.39
CA GLU A 63 21.32 -22.62 4.50
C GLU A 63 20.82 -22.56 5.95
N GLN A 64 21.61 -23.08 6.90
CA GLN A 64 21.26 -22.96 8.32
C GLN A 64 21.27 -21.49 8.77
N GLN A 65 22.25 -20.71 8.34
CA GLN A 65 22.29 -19.27 8.63
C GLN A 65 21.17 -18.53 7.90
N GLN A 66 20.83 -18.98 6.68
CA GLN A 66 19.72 -18.44 5.91
C GLN A 66 18.42 -18.46 6.71
N GLN A 67 18.04 -19.61 7.26
CA GLN A 67 16.82 -19.77 8.05
C GLN A 67 16.80 -18.84 9.27
N VAL A 68 17.95 -18.64 9.93
CA VAL A 68 18.03 -17.74 11.09
C VAL A 68 17.88 -16.28 10.67
N VAL A 69 18.50 -15.85 9.57
CA VAL A 69 18.33 -14.49 9.02
C VAL A 69 16.87 -14.25 8.60
N GLU A 70 16.23 -15.21 7.95
CA GLU A 70 14.81 -15.14 7.57
C GLU A 70 13.91 -14.99 8.79
N GLN A 71 14.15 -15.77 9.85
CA GLN A 71 13.37 -15.68 11.10
C GLN A 71 13.57 -14.35 11.82
N GLN A 72 14.79 -13.79 11.79
CA GLN A 72 15.13 -12.59 12.54
C GLN A 72 14.67 -11.29 11.86
N PHE A 73 14.82 -11.21 10.53
CA PHE A 73 14.58 -9.97 9.79
C PHE A 73 13.33 -10.02 8.92
N GLY A 74 12.81 -11.20 8.60
CA GLY A 74 11.82 -11.37 7.54
C GLY A 74 12.42 -11.16 6.15
N ILE A 75 11.79 -11.75 5.14
CA ILE A 75 12.07 -11.44 3.74
C ILE A 75 10.92 -10.57 3.22
N HIS A 76 11.28 -9.38 2.76
CA HIS A 76 10.36 -8.40 2.18
C HIS A 76 10.77 -8.12 0.74
N ASP A 77 9.92 -7.44 -0.02
CA ASP A 77 10.16 -7.16 -1.44
C ASP A 77 11.49 -6.40 -1.68
N ASN A 78 11.89 -5.58 -0.70
CA ASN A 78 13.11 -4.77 -0.72
C ASN A 78 14.37 -5.49 -0.21
N CYS A 79 14.35 -6.83 -0.10
CA CYS A 79 15.56 -7.60 0.18
C CYS A 79 15.67 -8.90 -0.60
N ARG A 80 16.90 -9.40 -0.69
CA ARG A 80 17.21 -10.76 -1.16
C ARG A 80 18.15 -11.42 -0.18
N LEU A 81 18.04 -12.73 -0.08
CA LEU A 81 18.90 -13.53 0.78
C LEU A 81 19.54 -14.62 -0.07
N LEU A 82 20.88 -14.61 -0.08
CA LEU A 82 21.71 -15.47 -0.89
C LEU A 82 22.65 -16.29 0.01
N THR A 83 22.89 -17.53 -0.38
CA THR A 83 23.81 -18.44 0.33
C THR A 83 25.06 -18.65 -0.52
N GLY A 84 26.23 -18.30 0.02
CA GLY A 84 27.52 -18.40 -0.65
C GLY A 84 28.53 -17.35 -0.17
N THR A 85 29.55 -17.10 -0.98
CA THR A 85 30.49 -15.98 -0.78
C THR A 85 30.23 -14.86 -1.78
N MET A 86 30.61 -13.63 -1.43
CA MET A 86 30.52 -12.47 -2.33
C MET A 86 31.10 -12.76 -3.72
N GLU A 87 32.26 -13.42 -3.79
CA GLU A 87 32.94 -13.73 -5.05
C GLU A 87 32.15 -14.73 -5.88
N SER A 88 31.61 -15.78 -5.25
CA SER A 88 30.80 -16.79 -5.94
C SER A 88 29.45 -16.25 -6.42
N LEU A 89 28.89 -15.28 -5.71
CA LEU A 89 27.58 -14.69 -5.97
C LEU A 89 27.65 -13.44 -6.85
N ALA A 90 28.84 -12.95 -7.21
CA ALA A 90 29.01 -11.74 -8.01
C ALA A 90 28.18 -11.72 -9.32
N PRO A 91 28.06 -12.83 -10.09
CA PRO A 91 27.19 -12.85 -11.27
C PRO A 91 25.71 -12.63 -10.93
N MET A 92 25.22 -13.31 -9.89
CA MET A 92 23.83 -13.22 -9.44
C MET A 92 23.50 -11.84 -8.85
N ILE A 93 24.41 -11.26 -8.07
CA ILE A 93 24.29 -9.90 -7.58
C ILE A 93 24.20 -8.93 -8.76
N SER A 94 25.03 -9.10 -9.79
CA SER A 94 24.99 -8.26 -10.99
C SER A 94 23.69 -8.39 -11.79
N GLU A 95 23.06 -9.57 -11.80
CA GLU A 95 21.74 -9.76 -12.41
C GLU A 95 20.66 -9.02 -11.63
N ILE A 96 20.64 -9.14 -10.30
CA ILE A 96 19.71 -8.41 -9.41
C ILE A 96 19.87 -6.89 -9.60
N GLU A 97 21.12 -6.40 -9.63
CA GLU A 97 21.43 -4.99 -9.85
C GLU A 97 20.84 -4.46 -11.16
N LYS A 98 20.91 -5.25 -12.24
CA LYS A 98 20.35 -4.88 -13.56
C LYS A 98 18.84 -4.93 -13.58
N GLU A 99 18.24 -5.98 -13.01
CA GLU A 99 16.79 -6.17 -12.94
C GLU A 99 16.13 -5.00 -12.21
N LEU A 100 16.69 -4.63 -11.06
CA LEU A 100 16.13 -3.61 -10.16
C LEU A 100 16.70 -2.20 -10.38
N GLN A 101 17.55 -2.03 -11.40
CA GLN A 101 18.20 -0.75 -11.73
C GLN A 101 18.90 -0.11 -10.51
N LEU A 102 19.58 -0.94 -9.70
CA LEU A 102 20.21 -0.49 -8.46
C LEU A 102 21.41 0.43 -8.75
N THR A 103 21.67 1.34 -7.82
CA THR A 103 22.79 2.28 -7.95
C THR A 103 24.15 1.56 -7.93
N ALA A 104 25.11 2.05 -8.73
CA ALA A 104 26.38 1.37 -8.96
C ALA A 104 27.32 1.29 -7.74
N THR A 105 27.02 1.98 -6.64
CA THR A 105 27.90 2.01 -5.46
C THR A 105 27.16 1.50 -4.22
N PRO A 106 27.13 0.18 -3.97
CA PRO A 106 26.57 -0.35 -2.75
C PRO A 106 27.43 -0.01 -1.54
N THR A 107 26.79 0.01 -0.37
CA THR A 107 27.47 -0.05 0.93
C THR A 107 27.54 -1.51 1.36
N ILE A 108 28.75 -2.04 1.55
CA ILE A 108 28.96 -3.40 2.02
C ILE A 108 29.24 -3.37 3.52
N ILE A 109 28.45 -4.10 4.30
CA ILE A 109 28.56 -4.18 5.75
C ILE A 109 28.72 -5.64 6.14
N THR A 110 29.68 -5.94 7.01
CA THR A 110 29.79 -7.26 7.64
C THR A 110 29.28 -7.15 9.07
N ARG A 111 28.39 -8.05 9.48
CA ARG A 111 27.79 -8.06 10.82
C ARG A 111 27.76 -9.46 11.38
N ASP A 112 27.76 -9.53 12.69
CA ASP A 112 27.50 -10.76 13.43
C ASP A 112 26.04 -10.80 13.87
N LEU A 113 25.43 -11.98 13.78
CA LEU A 113 24.11 -12.28 14.30
C LEU A 113 24.25 -13.36 15.38
N HIS A 114 23.64 -13.09 16.54
CA HIS A 114 23.59 -14.01 17.66
C HIS A 114 22.25 -14.73 17.69
N HIS A 115 22.27 -16.07 17.73
CA HIS A 115 21.07 -16.91 17.82
C HIS A 115 21.29 -18.02 18.85
N GLY A 116 20.65 -17.90 20.00
CA GLY A 116 20.95 -18.74 21.16
C GLY A 116 22.39 -18.55 21.63
N THR A 117 23.18 -19.62 21.62
CA THR A 117 24.61 -19.59 21.95
C THR A 117 25.53 -19.50 20.73
N ALA A 118 24.96 -19.54 19.51
CA ALA A 118 25.72 -19.46 18.27
C ALA A 118 25.86 -18.00 17.82
N THR A 119 27.02 -17.68 17.26
CA THR A 119 27.29 -16.43 16.55
C THR A 119 27.70 -16.78 15.13
N PHE A 120 27.11 -16.12 14.14
CA PHE A 120 27.52 -16.26 12.76
C PHE A 120 27.61 -14.90 12.08
N THR A 121 28.53 -14.82 11.13
CA THR A 121 28.80 -13.61 10.37
C THR A 121 28.05 -13.65 9.05
N TYR A 122 27.43 -12.53 8.68
CA TYR A 122 26.81 -12.33 7.38
C TYR A 122 27.31 -11.03 6.76
N GLN A 123 27.19 -10.95 5.43
CA GLN A 123 27.45 -9.72 4.68
C GLN A 123 26.13 -9.13 4.20
N LEU A 124 26.06 -7.81 4.19
CA LEU A 124 24.93 -7.03 3.74
C LEU A 124 25.41 -6.09 2.65
N VAL A 125 24.85 -6.22 1.45
CA VAL A 125 25.07 -5.30 0.34
C VAL A 125 23.85 -4.40 0.25
N GLN A 126 24.02 -3.13 0.63
CA GLN A 126 22.93 -2.16 0.67
C GLN A 126 23.04 -1.19 -0.49
N TYR A 127 21.97 -1.09 -1.26
CA TYR A 127 21.81 -0.14 -2.34
C TYR A 127 20.86 0.94 -1.88
N ARG A 128 21.22 2.20 -2.10
CA ARG A 128 20.22 3.26 -2.01
C ARG A 128 19.32 3.13 -3.22
N THR A 129 18.05 2.81 -2.98
CA THR A 129 17.03 2.90 -4.02
C THR A 129 16.58 4.34 -4.06
N VAL A 130 16.89 5.02 -5.15
CA VAL A 130 16.23 6.28 -5.46
C VAL A 130 14.90 5.88 -6.08
N TYR A 131 13.85 5.82 -5.26
CA TYR A 131 12.52 5.76 -5.85
C TYR A 131 12.33 7.04 -6.66
N PRO A 132 11.80 6.96 -7.89
CA PRO A 132 11.46 8.15 -8.64
C PRO A 132 10.49 8.99 -7.81
N ASP A 133 10.55 10.31 -7.97
CA ASP A 133 9.55 11.19 -7.36
C ASP A 133 8.16 10.65 -7.70
N GLN A 134 7.37 10.36 -6.67
CA GLN A 134 6.03 9.82 -6.87
C GLN A 134 5.06 10.97 -7.06
N THR A 135 4.19 10.84 -8.05
CA THR A 135 3.05 11.76 -8.21
C THR A 135 1.87 11.18 -7.45
N LEU A 136 1.44 11.88 -6.42
CA LEU A 136 0.36 11.46 -5.52
C LEU A 136 -0.87 12.35 -5.70
N LEU A 137 -2.04 11.75 -5.48
CA LEU A 137 -3.29 12.47 -5.24
C LEU A 137 -3.72 12.25 -3.79
N HIS A 138 -3.97 13.34 -3.07
CA HIS A 138 -4.41 13.31 -1.68
C HIS A 138 -5.93 13.34 -1.59
N PHE A 139 -6.46 12.70 -0.56
CA PHE A 139 -7.89 12.64 -0.33
C PHE A 139 -8.25 13.03 1.10
N ALA A 140 -9.40 13.71 1.22
CA ALA A 140 -10.05 13.95 2.49
C ALA A 140 -11.20 12.94 2.68
N THR A 141 -11.36 12.47 3.90
CA THR A 141 -12.47 11.59 4.30
C THR A 141 -13.72 12.42 4.56
N TYR A 142 -14.79 12.13 3.82
CA TYR A 142 -16.11 12.74 3.98
C TYR A 142 -17.11 11.81 4.66
N GLY A 143 -16.87 10.50 4.61
CA GLY A 143 -17.67 9.50 5.30
C GLY A 143 -16.82 8.29 5.66
N HIS A 144 -17.10 7.72 6.83
CA HIS A 144 -16.56 6.44 7.26
C HIS A 144 -17.65 5.68 7.99
N GLN A 145 -17.79 4.39 7.69
CA GLN A 145 -18.72 3.53 8.38
C GLN A 145 -18.17 2.10 8.47
N CYS A 146 -18.02 1.61 9.68
CA CYS A 146 -17.92 0.17 9.92
C CYS A 146 -19.33 -0.41 9.80
N ALA A 147 -19.58 -1.26 8.80
CA ALA A 147 -20.91 -1.73 8.47
C ALA A 147 -20.99 -3.25 8.39
N GLN A 148 -22.12 -3.81 8.81
CA GLN A 148 -22.47 -5.18 8.46
C GLN A 148 -23.18 -5.17 7.11
N MET A 149 -22.53 -5.72 6.09
CA MET A 149 -23.16 -5.98 4.80
C MET A 149 -23.60 -7.44 4.71
N ASN A 150 -24.69 -7.68 3.97
CA ASN A 150 -25.09 -9.06 3.68
C ASN A 150 -24.09 -9.75 2.72
N ALA A 151 -24.19 -11.08 2.61
CA ALA A 151 -23.22 -11.89 1.86
C ALA A 151 -23.06 -11.47 0.38
N ARG A 152 -24.13 -10.97 -0.26
CA ARG A 152 -24.09 -10.57 -1.68
C ARG A 152 -23.21 -9.36 -1.93
N PHE A 153 -23.02 -8.50 -0.93
CA PHE A 153 -22.08 -7.39 -1.05
C PHE A 153 -20.68 -7.88 -1.45
N TYR A 154 -20.22 -8.98 -0.85
CA TYR A 154 -18.90 -9.55 -1.10
C TYR A 154 -18.82 -10.29 -2.44
N GLU A 155 -19.96 -10.58 -3.07
CA GLU A 155 -20.04 -11.12 -4.43
C GLU A 155 -20.01 -9.99 -5.47
N ASP A 156 -20.66 -8.87 -5.15
CA ASP A 156 -20.86 -7.73 -6.08
C ASP A 156 -19.79 -6.63 -5.96
N PHE A 157 -19.05 -6.61 -4.85
CA PHE A 157 -17.97 -5.66 -4.59
C PHE A 157 -16.65 -6.40 -4.36
N THR A 158 -15.57 -5.81 -4.86
CA THR A 158 -14.21 -6.33 -4.68
C THR A 158 -13.56 -5.58 -3.54
N ASN A 159 -12.81 -6.30 -2.72
CA ASN A 159 -11.98 -5.69 -1.69
C ASN A 159 -10.97 -4.74 -2.34
N ASP A 160 -10.77 -3.57 -1.73
CA ASP A 160 -9.78 -2.57 -2.16
C ASP A 160 -10.02 -1.96 -3.56
N ARG A 161 -11.25 -2.04 -4.09
CA ARG A 161 -11.62 -1.36 -5.35
C ARG A 161 -12.23 0.02 -5.12
N MET A 162 -11.87 0.99 -5.96
CA MET A 162 -12.49 2.32 -5.98
C MET A 162 -13.73 2.36 -6.90
N TYR A 163 -14.81 2.94 -6.39
CA TYR A 163 -16.07 3.12 -7.13
C TYR A 163 -16.41 4.62 -7.26
N PHE A 164 -16.69 5.06 -8.48
CA PHE A 164 -16.86 6.48 -8.83
C PHE A 164 -18.30 6.88 -9.19
N LEU A 165 -19.20 5.89 -9.31
CA LEU A 165 -20.59 6.10 -9.72
C LEU A 165 -21.52 6.12 -8.51
N LYS A 166 -22.50 7.02 -8.52
CA LYS A 166 -23.51 7.08 -7.46
C LYS A 166 -24.38 5.83 -7.44
N ALA A 167 -24.57 5.19 -8.59
CA ALA A 167 -25.27 3.92 -8.71
C ALA A 167 -24.62 2.80 -7.86
N ASP A 168 -23.28 2.75 -7.77
CA ASP A 168 -22.60 1.77 -6.94
C ASP A 168 -22.84 2.04 -5.44
N VAL A 169 -22.85 3.31 -5.03
CA VAL A 169 -23.15 3.71 -3.64
C VAL A 169 -24.58 3.36 -3.26
N LEU A 170 -25.54 3.62 -4.16
CA LEU A 170 -26.95 3.24 -3.97
C LEU A 170 -27.12 1.72 -3.92
N ARG A 171 -26.37 0.98 -4.73
CA ARG A 171 -26.35 -0.49 -4.68
C ARG A 171 -25.78 -0.97 -3.34
N ALA A 172 -24.67 -0.41 -2.87
CA ALA A 172 -24.05 -0.70 -1.58
C ALA A 172 -25.03 -0.49 -0.41
N TYR A 173 -25.81 0.60 -0.44
CA TYR A 173 -26.83 0.88 0.57
C TYR A 173 -27.86 -0.25 0.71
N GLY A 174 -28.25 -0.88 -0.42
CA GLY A 174 -29.18 -2.02 -0.43
C GLY A 174 -28.64 -3.27 0.27
N TYR A 175 -27.33 -3.35 0.53
CA TYR A 175 -26.71 -4.46 1.23
C TYR A 175 -26.56 -4.25 2.75
N ILE A 176 -26.82 -3.03 3.25
CA ILE A 176 -26.66 -2.71 4.67
C ILE A 176 -27.63 -3.53 5.50
N GLN A 177 -27.07 -4.32 6.42
CA GLN A 177 -27.85 -5.01 7.43
C GLN A 177 -28.00 -4.10 8.65
N PRO A 178 -29.21 -3.98 9.21
CA PRO A 178 -29.39 -3.34 10.50
C PRO A 178 -28.54 -4.07 11.54
N ALA A 179 -27.69 -3.35 12.26
CA ALA A 179 -26.96 -3.94 13.37
C ALA A 179 -27.95 -4.53 14.39
N LYS A 180 -27.64 -5.71 14.94
CA LYS A 180 -28.42 -6.27 16.05
C LYS A 180 -28.17 -5.42 17.31
N GLY A 181 -28.99 -4.39 17.55
CA GLY A 181 -28.87 -3.51 18.72
C GLY A 181 -29.40 -2.10 18.48
N ALA A 182 -29.00 -1.16 19.35
CA ALA A 182 -29.47 0.23 19.34
C ALA A 182 -28.86 1.12 18.22
N GLU A 183 -28.08 0.56 17.30
CA GLU A 183 -27.48 1.29 16.18
C GLU A 183 -28.44 1.41 14.98
N ALA A 184 -29.65 1.91 15.22
CA ALA A 184 -30.58 2.29 14.16
C ALA A 184 -30.02 3.42 13.25
N SER A 185 -28.86 3.98 13.59
CA SER A 185 -28.17 5.02 12.84
C SER A 185 -27.40 4.51 11.63
N THR A 186 -27.13 3.21 11.46
CA THR A 186 -26.26 2.72 10.35
C THR A 186 -26.80 3.09 8.96
N PRO A 187 -28.10 2.87 8.62
CA PRO A 187 -28.62 3.31 7.33
C PRO A 187 -28.73 4.84 7.22
N HIS A 188 -28.99 5.53 8.33
CA HIS A 188 -29.08 6.99 8.33
C HIS A 188 -27.72 7.65 8.09
N ASN A 189 -26.68 7.15 8.75
CA ASN A 189 -25.31 7.59 8.57
C ASN A 189 -24.84 7.29 7.15
N PHE A 190 -25.13 6.10 6.60
CA PHE A 190 -24.78 5.82 5.22
C PHE A 190 -25.48 6.76 4.23
N GLN A 191 -26.77 7.02 4.43
CA GLN A 191 -27.52 7.97 3.60
C GLN A 191 -26.86 9.35 3.62
N LYS A 192 -26.59 9.87 4.81
CA LYS A 192 -26.00 11.20 4.99
C LYS A 192 -24.57 11.26 4.45
N ASP A 193 -23.71 10.36 4.90
CA ASP A 193 -22.26 10.47 4.72
C ASP A 193 -21.82 9.96 3.35
N PHE A 194 -22.58 9.03 2.76
CA PHE A 194 -22.29 8.47 1.43
C PHE A 194 -23.28 9.03 0.42
N ILE A 195 -24.57 8.73 0.48
CA ILE A 195 -25.50 9.04 -0.64
C ILE A 195 -25.71 10.55 -0.87
N ASP A 196 -26.01 11.29 0.19
CA ASP A 196 -26.37 12.72 0.09
C ASP A 196 -25.15 13.57 -0.32
N ASN A 197 -23.97 13.17 0.15
CA ASN A 197 -22.72 13.89 -0.10
C ASN A 197 -21.91 13.34 -1.29
N PHE A 198 -22.34 12.25 -1.94
CA PHE A 198 -21.68 11.70 -3.12
C PHE A 198 -21.95 12.56 -4.36
N GLU A 199 -20.86 13.09 -4.90
CA GLU A 199 -20.78 13.82 -6.16
C GLU A 199 -20.08 12.95 -7.21
N GLU A 200 -20.81 12.55 -8.25
CA GLU A 200 -20.25 11.74 -9.33
C GLU A 200 -19.09 12.43 -10.04
N GLY A 201 -18.04 11.67 -10.34
CA GLY A 201 -16.82 12.19 -10.96
C GLY A 201 -15.97 13.08 -10.06
N THR A 202 -16.26 13.14 -8.75
CA THR A 202 -15.41 13.78 -7.72
C THR A 202 -15.22 12.87 -6.51
N SER A 203 -16.26 12.13 -6.14
CA SER A 203 -16.28 11.30 -4.94
C SER A 203 -15.84 9.88 -5.26
N ILE A 204 -15.20 9.24 -4.28
CA ILE A 204 -14.81 7.84 -4.32
C ILE A 204 -15.50 7.11 -3.18
N PHE A 205 -16.13 5.99 -3.51
CA PHE A 205 -16.55 4.97 -2.55
C PHE A 205 -15.52 3.85 -2.54
N TYR A 206 -14.99 3.53 -1.37
CA TYR A 206 -13.91 2.56 -1.19
C TYR A 206 -14.24 1.61 -0.04
N PRO A 207 -14.53 0.33 -0.31
CA PRO A 207 -14.74 -0.66 0.73
C PRO A 207 -13.45 -1.50 0.96
N GLY A 208 -13.08 -1.72 2.22
CA GLY A 208 -11.92 -2.53 2.62
C GLY A 208 -12.27 -3.51 3.75
N TRP A 209 -11.88 -4.79 3.61
CA TRP A 209 -12.14 -5.83 4.61
C TRP A 209 -11.15 -7.00 4.63
#